data_AF-A0A5P9PFD9-F1
#
_entry.id   AF-A0A5P9PFD9-F1
#
_cell.length_a   1.000
_cell.length_b   1.000
_cell.length_c   1.000
_cell.angle_alpha   90.00
_cell.angle_beta   90.00
_cell.angle_gamma   90.00
#
_symmetry.space_group_name_H-M   'P 1'
#
loop_
_entity.id
_entity.type
_entity.pdbx_description
1 polymer ?
#
loop_
_entity_poly.entity_id
_entity_poly.type
_entity_poly.pdbx_seq_one_letter_code
_entity_poly.pdbx_strand_id
1 'polypeptide(L)'
;MSLGDDRELVPLGAGFDLEKRGYHRAQVDDHLERLDGELKMLTSDRDAAISQAGDLARQLELARSEIAELRGQVERLSLPPTTLEGLSERLQRMLRLAQDEASDTQARAEAEAAHIRAKGESDAAALRAEHEVRLKQLDERREEMEAEHRNVLETARAEAEKITQAAKEERDRLDSEAEQRRTQVEEDFEIAMAARRTEAMRTLAEQEATSKAEAERRLREATEEAAKIRAKVAEEEAAAKADIERRQRESIQDANKRKQDSTNEANARLTEAADEARRRVREATEEANRRINHGLERVEALRKLRENIASQVQAARKVLSEAEAVLHQDTGGATAVPPKPKQPTAPEKPQPAGDSGAEATVKLPKPTPQPAPRKPAPGQRPAQARQKP
;
A
#
# COMPACT_ATOMS: atom_id res chain seq x y z
N MET A 1 -79.71 -130.91 -6.14
CA MET A 1 -80.54 -129.72 -6.43
C MET A 1 -81.08 -129.89 -7.84
N SER A 2 -82.40 -130.09 -7.94
CA SER A 2 -83.27 -130.13 -9.14
C SER A 2 -82.65 -130.54 -10.48
N LEU A 3 -82.74 -131.84 -10.77
CA LEU A 3 -83.07 -132.32 -12.12
C LEU A 3 -84.57 -132.58 -12.12
N GLY A 4 -85.33 -131.86 -12.95
CA GLY A 4 -86.75 -132.11 -13.15
C GLY A 4 -87.60 -130.85 -12.96
N ASP A 5 -87.76 -130.08 -14.03
CA ASP A 5 -89.08 -129.81 -14.60
C ASP A 5 -88.93 -128.90 -15.81
N ASP A 6 -88.32 -129.44 -16.86
CA ASP A 6 -88.70 -129.09 -18.23
C ASP A 6 -89.07 -130.41 -18.89
N ARG A 7 -90.25 -130.92 -18.54
CA ARG A 7 -90.97 -131.83 -19.43
C ARG A 7 -91.33 -131.01 -20.64
N GLU A 8 -90.38 -130.90 -21.55
CA GLU A 8 -90.62 -130.50 -22.92
C GLU A 8 -91.64 -131.50 -23.46
N LEU A 9 -92.90 -131.07 -23.41
CA LEU A 9 -94.03 -131.77 -23.98
C LEU A 9 -93.70 -131.94 -25.45
N VAL A 10 -93.19 -133.11 -25.82
CA VAL A 10 -93.19 -133.57 -27.21
C VAL A 10 -94.62 -133.36 -27.71
N PRO A 11 -94.84 -132.53 -28.74
CA PRO A 11 -96.17 -132.38 -29.30
C PRO A 11 -96.51 -133.72 -29.94
N LEU A 12 -97.28 -134.55 -29.22
CA LEU A 12 -97.90 -135.72 -29.80
C LEU A 12 -98.94 -135.22 -30.82
N GLY A 13 -98.49 -135.16 -32.06
CA GLY A 13 -99.27 -135.18 -33.29
C GLY A 13 -100.48 -134.24 -33.34
N ALA A 14 -100.34 -133.13 -34.06
CA ALA A 14 -101.43 -132.78 -34.96
C ALA A 14 -101.61 -134.00 -35.90
N GLY A 15 -102.67 -134.79 -35.67
CA GLY A 15 -102.92 -136.01 -36.43
C GLY A 15 -103.01 -135.72 -37.93
N PHE A 16 -102.55 -136.67 -38.75
CA PHE A 16 -102.62 -136.54 -40.20
C PHE A 16 -104.05 -136.31 -40.67
N ASP A 17 -104.25 -135.38 -41.60
CA ASP A 17 -105.56 -135.14 -42.21
C ASP A 17 -106.03 -136.39 -42.97
N LEU A 18 -107.34 -136.67 -42.94
CA LEU A 18 -107.94 -137.86 -43.57
C LEU A 18 -108.48 -137.53 -44.97
N GLU A 19 -108.09 -138.31 -45.98
CA GLU A 19 -108.61 -138.27 -47.35
C GLU A 19 -109.50 -139.50 -47.63
N LYS A 20 -110.31 -139.50 -48.70
CA LYS A 20 -111.22 -140.61 -49.03
C LYS A 20 -110.44 -141.94 -49.14
N ARG A 21 -110.47 -142.73 -48.05
CA ARG A 21 -109.74 -144.01 -47.81
C ARG A 21 -108.31 -143.89 -47.27
N GLY A 22 -108.01 -142.98 -46.33
CA GLY A 22 -106.78 -143.07 -45.52
C GLY A 22 -106.25 -141.74 -44.98
N TYR A 23 -105.04 -141.75 -44.41
CA TYR A 23 -104.30 -140.54 -44.06
C TYR A 23 -103.71 -139.87 -45.31
N HIS A 24 -103.57 -138.55 -45.28
CA HIS A 24 -102.95 -137.78 -46.35
C HIS A 24 -101.50 -138.20 -46.54
N ARG A 25 -101.24 -138.91 -47.65
CA ARG A 25 -99.95 -139.56 -47.91
C ARG A 25 -98.77 -138.59 -47.81
N ALA A 26 -98.90 -137.38 -48.36
CA ALA A 26 -97.80 -136.42 -48.32
C ALA A 26 -97.49 -135.94 -46.88
N GLN A 27 -98.49 -135.81 -46.00
CA GLN A 27 -98.23 -135.44 -44.61
C GLN A 27 -97.52 -136.56 -43.83
N VAL A 28 -97.86 -137.82 -44.13
CA VAL A 28 -97.20 -139.00 -43.52
C VAL A 28 -95.76 -139.10 -44.01
N ASP A 29 -95.54 -138.95 -45.32
CA ASP A 29 -94.20 -138.98 -45.92
C ASP A 29 -93.32 -137.86 -45.34
N ASP A 30 -93.83 -136.63 -45.24
CA ASP A 30 -93.14 -135.49 -44.60
C ASP A 30 -92.80 -135.76 -43.13
N HIS A 31 -93.71 -136.40 -42.37
CA HIS A 31 -93.48 -136.71 -40.97
C HIS A 31 -92.48 -137.86 -40.77
N LEU A 32 -92.52 -138.89 -41.62
CA LEU A 32 -91.51 -139.95 -41.63
C LEU A 32 -90.14 -139.40 -42.02
N GLU A 33 -90.07 -138.50 -43.00
CA GLU A 33 -88.82 -137.82 -43.36
C GLU A 33 -88.29 -136.96 -42.21
N ARG A 34 -89.17 -136.27 -41.48
CA ARG A 34 -88.84 -135.53 -40.26
C ARG A 34 -88.30 -136.46 -39.16
N LEU A 35 -88.97 -137.60 -38.90
CA LEU A 35 -88.55 -138.58 -37.90
C LEU A 35 -87.22 -139.26 -38.28
N ASP A 36 -87.02 -139.59 -39.55
CA ASP A 36 -85.75 -140.12 -40.05
C ASP A 36 -84.62 -139.08 -39.91
N GLY A 37 -84.94 -137.79 -40.13
CA GLY A 37 -84.05 -136.67 -39.83
C GLY A 37 -83.70 -136.58 -38.34
N GLU A 38 -84.69 -136.64 -37.46
CA GLU A 38 -84.52 -136.64 -36.00
C GLU A 38 -83.71 -137.85 -35.52
N LEU A 39 -83.96 -139.06 -36.04
CA LEU A 39 -83.20 -140.26 -35.71
C LEU A 39 -81.74 -140.18 -36.18
N LYS A 40 -81.48 -139.60 -37.36
CA LYS A 40 -80.12 -139.35 -37.84
C LYS A 40 -79.39 -138.35 -36.94
N MET A 41 -80.06 -137.28 -36.54
CA MET A 41 -79.51 -136.30 -35.59
C MET A 41 -79.22 -136.95 -34.24
N LEU A 42 -80.17 -137.68 -33.64
CA LEU A 42 -79.96 -138.39 -32.37
C LEU A 42 -78.84 -139.44 -32.46
N THR A 43 -78.70 -140.11 -33.60
CA THR A 43 -77.61 -141.07 -33.82
C THR A 43 -76.27 -140.35 -33.88
N SER A 44 -76.19 -139.22 -34.60
CA SER A 44 -75.02 -138.35 -34.63
C SER A 44 -74.66 -137.82 -33.25
N ASP A 45 -75.64 -137.35 -32.48
CA ASP A 45 -75.45 -136.81 -31.13
C ASP A 45 -75.01 -137.92 -30.16
N ARG A 46 -75.59 -139.12 -30.26
CA ARG A 46 -75.16 -140.29 -29.50
C ARG A 46 -73.71 -140.65 -29.83
N ASP A 47 -73.36 -140.72 -31.10
CA ASP A 47 -72.02 -141.11 -31.54
C ASP A 47 -70.99 -140.04 -31.14
N ALA A 48 -71.34 -138.76 -31.20
CA ALA A 48 -70.53 -137.66 -30.68
C ALA A 48 -70.35 -137.75 -29.15
N ALA A 49 -71.41 -138.03 -28.40
CA ALA A 49 -71.34 -138.23 -26.95
C ALA A 49 -70.49 -139.45 -26.57
N ILE A 50 -70.59 -140.56 -27.33
CA ILE A 50 -69.73 -141.74 -27.14
C ILE A 50 -68.26 -141.40 -27.39
N SER A 51 -67.96 -140.64 -28.45
CA SER A 51 -66.59 -140.17 -28.71
C SER A 51 -66.06 -139.28 -27.58
N GLN A 52 -66.85 -138.30 -27.15
CA GLN A 52 -66.48 -137.40 -26.04
C GLN A 52 -66.30 -138.16 -24.73
N ALA A 53 -67.15 -139.13 -24.42
CA ALA A 53 -67.00 -139.99 -23.26
C ALA A 53 -65.71 -140.83 -23.34
N GLY A 54 -65.37 -141.33 -24.53
CA GLY A 54 -64.09 -142.02 -24.79
C GLY A 54 -62.87 -141.11 -24.60
N ASP A 55 -62.94 -139.86 -25.06
CA ASP A 55 -61.87 -138.87 -24.89
C ASP A 55 -61.66 -138.48 -23.42
N LEU A 56 -62.74 -138.20 -22.71
CA LEU A 56 -62.68 -137.90 -21.28
C LEU A 56 -62.17 -139.08 -20.47
N ALA A 57 -62.57 -140.31 -20.82
CA ALA A 57 -62.03 -141.51 -20.18
C ALA A 57 -60.51 -141.62 -20.37
N ARG A 58 -60.00 -141.33 -21.58
CA ARG A 58 -58.55 -141.29 -21.84
C ARG A 58 -57.84 -140.21 -21.03
N GLN A 59 -58.37 -139.00 -20.97
CA GLN A 59 -57.79 -137.91 -20.17
C GLN A 59 -57.78 -138.24 -18.68
N LEU A 60 -58.85 -138.87 -18.17
CA LEU A 60 -58.91 -139.31 -16.78
C LEU A 60 -57.87 -140.39 -16.48
N GLU A 61 -57.64 -141.34 -17.38
CA GLU A 61 -56.59 -142.35 -17.20
C GLU A 61 -55.19 -141.73 -17.26
N LEU A 62 -54.95 -140.76 -18.16
CA LEU A 62 -53.69 -140.01 -18.19
C LEU A 62 -53.46 -139.26 -16.88
N ALA A 63 -54.43 -138.46 -16.43
CA ALA A 63 -54.34 -137.74 -15.15
C ALA A 63 -54.19 -138.70 -13.96
N ARG A 64 -54.86 -139.86 -13.97
CA ARG A 64 -54.69 -140.89 -12.93
C ARG A 64 -53.28 -141.47 -12.93
N SER A 65 -52.71 -141.77 -14.10
CA SER A 65 -51.33 -142.24 -14.21
C SER A 65 -50.33 -141.18 -13.74
N GLU A 66 -50.50 -139.92 -14.12
CA GLU A 66 -49.66 -138.81 -13.67
C GLU A 66 -49.77 -138.59 -12.16
N ILE A 67 -50.98 -138.63 -11.59
CA ILE A 67 -51.18 -138.55 -10.13
C ILE A 67 -50.51 -139.74 -9.43
N ALA A 68 -50.60 -140.96 -9.99
CA ALA A 68 -49.94 -142.13 -9.42
C ALA A 68 -48.42 -142.00 -9.47
N GLU A 69 -47.86 -141.50 -10.57
CA GLU A 69 -46.43 -141.20 -10.70
C GLU A 69 -45.97 -140.13 -9.70
N LEU A 70 -46.67 -139.00 -9.63
CA LEU A 70 -46.37 -137.91 -8.69
C LEU A 70 -46.49 -138.40 -7.23
N ARG A 71 -47.52 -139.18 -6.89
CA ARG A 71 -47.66 -139.79 -5.56
C ARG A 71 -46.50 -140.75 -5.26
N GLY A 72 -46.11 -141.59 -6.21
CA GLY A 72 -44.96 -142.49 -6.05
C GLY A 72 -43.63 -141.74 -5.94
N GLN A 73 -43.48 -140.58 -6.57
CA GLN A 73 -42.32 -139.69 -6.37
C GLN A 73 -42.35 -139.04 -4.98
N VAL A 74 -43.50 -138.53 -4.54
CA VAL A 74 -43.67 -137.95 -3.19
C VAL A 74 -43.39 -139.00 -2.11
N GLU A 75 -43.94 -140.21 -2.24
CA GLU A 75 -43.65 -141.32 -1.33
C GLU A 75 -42.14 -141.59 -1.27
N ARG A 76 -41.48 -141.76 -2.42
CA ARG A 76 -40.01 -141.94 -2.50
C ARG A 76 -39.20 -140.82 -1.84
N LEU A 77 -39.65 -139.57 -1.97
CA LEU A 77 -38.99 -138.41 -1.35
C LEU A 77 -39.32 -138.25 0.15
N SER A 78 -40.46 -138.76 0.61
CA SER A 78 -40.93 -138.66 2.00
C SER A 78 -40.36 -139.75 2.92
N LEU A 79 -40.07 -140.94 2.38
CA LEU A 79 -39.38 -141.99 3.12
C LEU A 79 -37.90 -141.60 3.35
N PRO A 80 -37.29 -142.04 4.47
CA PRO A 80 -35.86 -141.86 4.68
C PRO A 80 -35.08 -142.53 3.53
N PRO A 81 -34.08 -141.85 2.93
CA PRO A 81 -33.41 -142.36 1.74
C PRO A 81 -32.57 -143.59 2.10
N THR A 82 -33.08 -144.77 1.77
CA THR A 82 -32.39 -146.06 1.95
C THR A 82 -31.62 -146.46 0.69
N THR A 83 -31.75 -145.72 -0.42
CA THR A 83 -31.07 -145.93 -1.70
C THR A 83 -30.28 -144.69 -2.14
N LEU A 84 -29.16 -144.89 -2.85
CA LEU A 84 -28.29 -143.81 -3.34
C LEU A 84 -28.99 -142.88 -4.35
N GLU A 85 -29.89 -143.41 -5.17
CA GLU A 85 -30.65 -142.64 -6.16
C GLU A 85 -31.61 -141.63 -5.50
N GLY A 86 -32.34 -142.03 -4.45
CA GLY A 86 -33.24 -141.13 -3.71
C GLY A 86 -32.50 -140.02 -2.95
N LEU A 87 -31.27 -140.30 -2.51
CA LEU A 87 -30.38 -139.27 -1.94
C LEU A 87 -29.96 -138.25 -3.01
N SER A 88 -29.61 -138.71 -4.21
CA SER A 88 -29.19 -137.84 -5.32
C SER A 88 -30.32 -136.93 -5.84
N GLU A 89 -31.55 -137.45 -5.97
CA GLU A 89 -32.70 -136.65 -6.43
C GLU A 89 -33.09 -135.57 -5.41
N ARG A 90 -33.09 -135.90 -4.11
CA ARG A 90 -33.35 -134.92 -3.05
C ARG A 90 -32.26 -133.85 -2.98
N LEU A 91 -30.99 -134.24 -3.13
CA LEU A 91 -29.87 -133.28 -3.18
C LEU A 91 -29.99 -132.35 -4.39
N GLN A 92 -30.35 -132.85 -5.57
CA GLN A 92 -30.57 -132.03 -6.76
C GLN A 92 -31.72 -131.03 -6.57
N ARG A 93 -32.85 -131.46 -5.97
CA ARG A 93 -33.96 -130.55 -5.65
C ARG A 93 -33.58 -129.52 -4.59
N MET A 94 -32.84 -129.92 -3.56
CA MET A 94 -32.34 -129.00 -2.53
C MET A 94 -31.37 -127.97 -3.09
N LEU A 95 -30.46 -128.40 -3.98
CA LEU A 95 -29.53 -127.50 -4.68
C LEU A 95 -30.26 -126.52 -5.59
N ARG A 96 -31.29 -126.98 -6.32
CA ARG A 96 -32.12 -126.11 -7.15
C ARG A 96 -32.87 -125.08 -6.31
N LEU A 97 -33.51 -125.51 -5.21
CA LEU A 97 -34.18 -124.59 -4.28
C LEU A 97 -33.20 -123.61 -3.63
N ALA A 98 -31.99 -124.05 -3.27
CA ALA A 98 -30.97 -123.15 -2.74
C ALA A 98 -30.46 -122.15 -3.78
N GLN A 99 -30.36 -122.56 -5.05
CA GLN A 99 -30.01 -121.67 -6.15
C GLN A 99 -31.12 -120.66 -6.44
N ASP A 100 -32.39 -121.10 -6.43
CA ASP A 100 -33.54 -120.22 -6.60
C ASP A 100 -33.60 -119.20 -5.44
N GLU A 101 -33.46 -119.65 -4.19
CA GLU A 101 -33.39 -118.76 -3.01
C GLU A 101 -32.17 -117.81 -3.06
N ALA A 102 -31.01 -118.28 -3.53
CA ALA A 102 -29.85 -117.42 -3.74
C ALA A 102 -30.12 -116.34 -4.81
N SER A 103 -30.83 -116.68 -5.89
CA SER A 103 -31.21 -115.72 -6.92
C SER A 103 -32.25 -114.70 -6.43
N ASP A 104 -33.22 -115.14 -5.62
CA ASP A 104 -34.22 -114.26 -5.01
C ASP A 104 -33.59 -113.31 -4.00
N THR A 105 -32.67 -113.79 -3.16
CA THR A 105 -31.94 -112.95 -2.20
C THR A 105 -31.04 -111.95 -2.90
N GLN A 106 -30.37 -112.34 -3.99
CA GLN A 106 -29.61 -111.41 -4.84
C GLN A 106 -30.51 -110.35 -5.47
N ALA A 107 -31.63 -110.75 -6.06
CA ALA A 107 -32.58 -109.82 -6.69
C ALA A 107 -33.15 -108.81 -5.67
N ARG A 108 -33.47 -109.26 -4.45
CA ARG A 108 -33.90 -108.36 -3.36
C ARG A 108 -32.80 -107.39 -2.94
N ALA A 109 -31.58 -107.88 -2.73
CA ALA A 109 -30.44 -107.04 -2.36
C ALA A 109 -30.10 -106.01 -3.45
N GLU A 110 -30.16 -106.40 -4.73
CA GLU A 110 -29.96 -105.49 -5.86
C GLU A 110 -31.05 -104.43 -5.95
N ALA A 111 -32.32 -104.81 -5.74
CA ALA A 111 -33.44 -103.87 -5.71
C ALA A 111 -33.31 -102.87 -4.54
N GLU A 112 -32.95 -103.34 -3.35
CA GLU A 112 -32.69 -102.48 -2.18
C GLU A 112 -31.50 -101.54 -2.44
N ALA A 113 -30.40 -102.05 -3.00
CA ALA A 113 -29.24 -101.23 -3.35
C ALA A 113 -29.57 -100.20 -4.43
N ALA A 114 -30.39 -100.55 -5.43
CA ALA A 114 -30.87 -99.62 -6.44
C ALA A 114 -31.75 -98.53 -5.81
N HIS A 115 -32.65 -98.90 -4.89
CA HIS A 115 -33.50 -97.94 -4.18
C HIS A 115 -32.67 -96.98 -3.31
N ILE A 116 -31.68 -97.48 -2.56
CA ILE A 116 -30.78 -96.64 -1.76
C ILE A 116 -29.99 -95.67 -2.65
N ARG A 117 -29.46 -96.15 -3.78
CA ARG A 117 -28.74 -95.29 -4.74
C ARG A 117 -29.65 -94.23 -5.35
N ALA A 118 -30.82 -94.61 -5.83
CA ALA A 118 -31.79 -93.67 -6.41
C ALA A 118 -32.22 -92.60 -5.40
N LYS A 119 -32.46 -92.99 -4.14
CA LYS A 119 -32.75 -92.03 -3.06
C LYS A 119 -31.58 -91.09 -2.81
N GLY A 120 -30.36 -91.61 -2.68
CA GLY A 120 -29.16 -90.80 -2.47
C GLY A 120 -28.89 -89.83 -3.62
N GLU A 121 -29.11 -90.26 -4.86
CA GLU A 121 -28.99 -89.40 -6.05
C GLU A 121 -30.05 -88.29 -6.06
N SER A 122 -31.31 -88.62 -5.72
CA SER A 122 -32.39 -87.65 -5.59
C SER A 122 -32.11 -86.61 -4.50
N ASP A 123 -31.68 -87.05 -3.32
CA ASP A 123 -31.37 -86.16 -2.20
C ASP A 123 -30.16 -85.25 -2.54
N ALA A 124 -29.13 -85.81 -3.18
CA ALA A 124 -27.99 -85.03 -3.64
C ALA A 124 -28.38 -84.04 -4.75
N ALA A 125 -29.29 -84.39 -5.65
CA ALA A 125 -29.81 -83.48 -6.67
C ALA A 125 -30.63 -82.33 -6.04
N ALA A 126 -31.48 -82.64 -5.06
CA ALA A 126 -32.24 -81.65 -4.31
C ALA A 126 -31.32 -80.66 -3.58
N LEU A 127 -30.31 -81.15 -2.87
CA LEU A 127 -29.32 -80.30 -2.19
C LEU A 127 -28.55 -79.40 -3.18
N ARG A 128 -28.13 -79.93 -4.33
CA ARG A 128 -27.46 -79.13 -5.36
C ARG A 128 -28.36 -78.03 -5.90
N ALA A 129 -29.62 -78.33 -6.18
CA ALA A 129 -30.60 -77.35 -6.64
C ALA A 129 -30.84 -76.25 -5.59
N GLU A 130 -30.98 -76.61 -4.32
CA GLU A 130 -31.10 -75.63 -3.23
C GLU A 130 -29.86 -74.72 -3.13
N HIS A 131 -28.66 -75.30 -3.22
CA HIS A 131 -27.42 -74.53 -3.18
C HIS A 131 -27.27 -73.61 -4.39
N GLU A 132 -27.66 -74.05 -5.58
CA GLU A 132 -27.67 -73.21 -6.77
C GLU A 132 -28.60 -72.00 -6.59
N VAL A 133 -29.80 -72.21 -6.03
CA VAL A 133 -30.72 -71.11 -5.71
C VAL A 133 -30.14 -70.17 -4.66
N ARG A 134 -29.55 -70.70 -3.57
CA ARG A 134 -28.91 -69.86 -2.54
C ARG A 134 -27.72 -69.06 -3.09
N LEU A 135 -26.92 -69.64 -3.98
CA LEU A 135 -25.80 -68.93 -4.62
C LEU A 135 -26.32 -67.79 -5.49
N LYS A 136 -27.33 -68.03 -6.32
CA LYS A 136 -27.97 -66.98 -7.13
C LYS A 136 -28.51 -65.84 -6.26
N GLN A 137 -29.20 -66.16 -5.17
CA GLN A 137 -29.69 -65.14 -4.23
C GLN A 137 -28.56 -64.32 -3.57
N LEU A 138 -27.43 -64.96 -3.26
CA LEU A 138 -26.27 -64.25 -2.71
C LEU A 138 -25.61 -63.36 -3.76
N ASP A 139 -25.53 -63.80 -5.01
CA ASP A 139 -24.98 -63.02 -6.11
C ASP A 139 -25.89 -61.82 -6.43
N GLU A 140 -27.20 -62.03 -6.55
CA GLU A 140 -28.20 -60.95 -6.68
C GLU A 140 -28.07 -59.94 -5.53
N ARG A 141 -27.98 -60.43 -4.28
CA ARG A 141 -27.82 -59.54 -3.12
C ARG A 141 -26.51 -58.77 -3.14
N ARG A 142 -25.43 -59.37 -3.65
CA ARG A 142 -24.13 -58.67 -3.82
C ARG A 142 -24.25 -57.57 -4.88
N GLU A 143 -24.84 -57.88 -6.03
CA GLU A 143 -25.04 -56.90 -7.11
C GLU A 143 -25.91 -55.72 -6.65
N GLU A 144 -27.00 -55.98 -5.92
CA GLU A 144 -27.83 -54.94 -5.30
C GLU A 144 -27.01 -54.06 -4.35
N MET A 145 -26.30 -54.67 -3.41
CA MET A 145 -25.48 -53.94 -2.43
C MET A 145 -24.38 -53.12 -3.10
N GLU A 146 -23.75 -53.65 -4.16
CA GLU A 146 -22.74 -52.94 -4.94
C GLU A 146 -23.34 -51.78 -5.74
N ALA A 147 -24.56 -51.93 -6.27
CA ALA A 147 -25.27 -50.87 -6.96
C ALA A 147 -25.69 -49.75 -5.98
N GLU A 148 -26.25 -50.12 -4.82
CA GLU A 148 -26.57 -49.18 -3.74
C GLU A 148 -25.32 -48.44 -3.26
N HIS A 149 -24.22 -49.16 -3.01
CA HIS A 149 -22.96 -48.55 -2.59
C HIS A 149 -22.42 -47.58 -3.65
N ARG A 150 -22.43 -47.96 -4.93
CA ARG A 150 -22.05 -47.06 -6.03
C ARG A 150 -22.92 -45.81 -6.06
N ASN A 151 -24.24 -45.96 -5.97
CA ASN A 151 -25.17 -44.82 -5.95
C ASN A 151 -24.93 -43.89 -4.76
N VAL A 152 -24.68 -44.44 -3.57
CA VAL A 152 -24.33 -43.65 -2.37
C VAL A 152 -23.01 -42.91 -2.56
N LEU A 153 -21.98 -43.58 -3.11
CA LEU A 153 -20.70 -42.94 -3.39
C LEU A 153 -20.81 -41.84 -4.45
N GLU A 154 -21.57 -42.06 -5.52
CA GLU A 154 -21.81 -41.06 -6.56
C GLU A 154 -22.57 -39.85 -6.01
N THR A 155 -23.61 -40.09 -5.21
CA THR A 155 -24.39 -39.03 -4.56
C THR A 155 -23.51 -38.24 -3.58
N ALA A 156 -22.75 -38.92 -2.72
CA ALA A 156 -21.84 -38.28 -1.78
C ALA A 156 -20.73 -37.48 -2.48
N ARG A 157 -20.19 -37.98 -3.60
CA ARG A 157 -19.23 -37.24 -4.43
C ARG A 157 -19.85 -36.01 -5.06
N ALA A 158 -21.05 -36.12 -5.65
CA ALA A 158 -21.75 -35.00 -6.25
C ALA A 158 -22.13 -33.93 -5.20
N GLU A 159 -22.52 -34.33 -3.99
CA GLU A 159 -22.78 -33.41 -2.88
C GLU A 159 -21.50 -32.72 -2.39
N ALA A 160 -20.41 -33.48 -2.23
CA ALA A 160 -19.12 -32.91 -1.88
C ALA A 160 -18.64 -31.89 -2.93
N GLU A 161 -18.76 -32.21 -4.23
CA GLU A 161 -18.44 -31.30 -5.32
C GLU A 161 -19.29 -30.01 -5.23
N LYS A 162 -20.62 -30.13 -5.05
CA LYS A 162 -21.50 -28.97 -4.86
C LYS A 162 -21.09 -28.10 -3.68
N ILE A 163 -20.78 -28.70 -2.52
CA ILE A 163 -20.34 -27.97 -1.33
C ILE A 163 -19.02 -27.25 -1.60
N THR A 164 -18.04 -27.94 -2.22
CA THR A 164 -16.74 -27.33 -2.53
C THR A 164 -16.85 -26.21 -3.56
N GLN A 165 -17.74 -26.34 -4.53
CA GLN A 165 -17.99 -25.31 -5.54
C GLN A 165 -18.68 -24.09 -4.93
N ALA A 166 -19.74 -24.29 -4.15
CA ALA A 166 -20.42 -23.21 -3.44
C ALA A 166 -19.47 -22.47 -2.47
N ALA A 167 -18.61 -23.20 -1.76
CA ALA A 167 -17.61 -22.60 -0.88
C ALA A 167 -16.55 -21.78 -1.64
N LYS A 168 -16.14 -22.22 -2.84
CA LYS A 168 -15.22 -21.46 -3.71
C LYS A 168 -15.88 -20.19 -4.23
N GLU A 169 -17.12 -20.28 -4.71
CA GLU A 169 -17.88 -19.13 -5.22
C GLU A 169 -18.09 -18.08 -4.13
N GLU A 170 -18.45 -18.50 -2.91
CA GLU A 170 -18.62 -17.57 -1.78
C GLU A 170 -17.29 -16.95 -1.36
N ARG A 171 -16.20 -17.72 -1.35
CA ARG A 171 -14.85 -17.18 -1.11
C ARG A 171 -14.49 -16.13 -2.15
N ASP A 172 -14.62 -16.44 -3.44
CA ASP A 172 -14.25 -15.54 -4.53
C ASP A 172 -15.10 -14.26 -4.51
N ARG A 173 -16.39 -14.39 -4.15
CA ARG A 173 -17.27 -13.25 -3.90
C ARG A 173 -16.75 -12.39 -2.75
N LEU A 174 -16.48 -12.97 -1.58
CA LEU A 174 -15.98 -12.23 -0.41
C LEU A 174 -14.61 -11.59 -0.68
N ASP A 175 -13.74 -12.25 -1.42
CA ASP A 175 -12.45 -11.71 -1.83
C ASP A 175 -12.64 -10.49 -2.74
N SER A 176 -13.54 -10.56 -3.72
CA SER A 176 -13.87 -9.42 -4.58
C SER A 176 -14.50 -8.25 -3.82
N GLU A 177 -15.41 -8.53 -2.86
CA GLU A 177 -16.00 -7.50 -2.01
C GLU A 177 -14.96 -6.86 -1.09
N ALA A 178 -14.03 -7.66 -0.56
CA ALA A 178 -12.94 -7.17 0.30
C ALA A 178 -11.94 -6.32 -0.49
N GLU A 179 -11.59 -6.73 -1.71
CA GLU A 179 -10.72 -5.96 -2.61
C GLU A 179 -11.36 -4.61 -2.97
N GLN A 180 -12.64 -4.61 -3.35
CA GLN A 180 -13.37 -3.36 -3.62
C GLN A 180 -13.40 -2.43 -2.41
N ARG A 181 -13.63 -2.96 -1.20
CA ARG A 181 -13.57 -2.15 0.03
C ARG A 181 -12.18 -1.60 0.30
N ARG A 182 -11.12 -2.38 0.06
CA ARG A 182 -9.74 -1.90 0.19
C ARG A 182 -9.46 -0.76 -0.78
N THR A 183 -9.81 -0.92 -2.05
CA THR A 183 -9.66 0.14 -3.07
C THR A 183 -10.43 1.39 -2.69
N GLN A 184 -11.70 1.27 -2.25
CA GLN A 184 -12.49 2.42 -1.80
C GLN A 184 -11.83 3.14 -0.62
N VAL A 185 -11.36 2.40 0.38
CA VAL A 185 -10.69 2.98 1.55
C VAL A 185 -9.37 3.64 1.16
N GLU A 186 -8.61 3.06 0.22
CA GLU A 186 -7.38 3.63 -0.31
C GLU A 186 -7.66 4.94 -1.08
N GLU A 187 -8.66 4.96 -1.95
CA GLU A 187 -9.11 6.15 -2.68
C GLU A 187 -9.57 7.26 -1.72
N ASP A 188 -10.45 6.94 -0.76
CA ASP A 188 -10.93 7.90 0.23
C ASP A 188 -9.78 8.45 1.09
N PHE A 189 -8.84 7.58 1.47
CA PHE A 189 -7.65 8.00 2.22
C PHE A 189 -6.76 8.92 1.39
N GLU A 190 -6.52 8.60 0.11
CA GLU A 190 -5.75 9.46 -0.79
C GLU A 190 -6.40 10.82 -0.98
N ILE A 191 -7.72 10.87 -1.18
CA ILE A 191 -8.49 12.11 -1.29
C ILE A 191 -8.38 12.91 0.02
N ALA A 192 -8.60 12.29 1.18
CA ALA A 192 -8.50 12.96 2.47
C ALA A 192 -7.08 13.49 2.74
N MET A 193 -6.06 12.71 2.39
CA MET A 193 -4.66 13.12 2.54
C MET A 193 -4.25 14.20 1.55
N ALA A 194 -4.77 14.18 0.32
CA ALA A 194 -4.60 15.27 -0.64
C ALA A 194 -5.25 16.55 -0.14
N ALA A 195 -6.50 16.49 0.33
CA ALA A 195 -7.22 17.63 0.92
C ALA A 195 -6.42 18.22 2.11
N ARG A 196 -6.02 17.37 3.07
CA ARG A 196 -5.21 17.80 4.21
C ARG A 196 -3.87 18.41 3.81
N ARG A 197 -3.19 17.85 2.78
CA ARG A 197 -1.96 18.44 2.22
C ARG A 197 -2.21 19.82 1.63
N THR A 198 -3.30 20.00 0.87
CA THR A 198 -3.65 21.30 0.28
C THR A 198 -4.00 22.35 1.34
N GLU A 199 -4.74 21.97 2.38
CA GLU A 199 -5.03 22.85 3.52
C GLU A 199 -3.76 23.22 4.29
N ALA A 200 -2.87 22.25 4.55
CA ALA A 200 -1.58 22.52 5.19
C ALA A 200 -0.71 23.46 4.34
N MET A 201 -0.63 23.25 3.03
CA MET A 201 0.09 24.16 2.12
C MET A 201 -0.52 25.56 2.11
N ARG A 202 -1.86 25.66 2.13
CA ARG A 202 -2.56 26.95 2.18
C ARG A 202 -2.29 27.71 3.47
N THR A 203 -2.35 27.04 4.62
CA THR A 203 -2.07 27.66 5.91
C THR A 203 -0.60 28.10 6.02
N LEU A 204 0.34 27.31 5.51
CA LEU A 204 1.76 27.72 5.40
C LEU A 204 1.92 28.95 4.49
N ALA A 205 1.27 28.96 3.32
CA ALA A 205 1.31 30.10 2.41
C ALA A 205 0.69 31.38 3.04
N GLU A 206 -0.40 31.24 3.78
CA GLU A 206 -1.03 32.34 4.54
C GLU A 206 -0.11 32.85 5.66
N GLN A 207 0.55 31.95 6.40
CA GLN A 207 1.55 32.30 7.42
C GLN A 207 2.77 33.00 6.80
N GLU A 208 3.28 32.51 5.68
CA GLU A 208 4.36 33.16 4.95
C GLU A 208 3.95 34.54 4.41
N ALA A 209 2.74 34.66 3.86
CA ALA A 209 2.24 35.93 3.32
C ALA A 209 2.03 36.96 4.43
N THR A 210 1.43 36.57 5.56
CA THR A 210 1.29 37.43 6.75
C THR A 210 2.64 37.83 7.33
N SER A 211 3.56 36.88 7.49
CA SER A 211 4.93 37.17 7.96
C SER A 211 5.67 38.13 7.03
N LYS A 212 5.58 37.94 5.70
CA LYS A 212 6.16 38.86 4.70
C LYS A 212 5.51 40.23 4.76
N ALA A 213 4.18 40.31 4.82
CA ALA A 213 3.45 41.57 4.92
C ALA A 213 3.82 42.35 6.19
N GLU A 214 3.96 41.67 7.34
CA GLU A 214 4.42 42.32 8.56
C GLU A 214 5.88 42.75 8.49
N ALA A 215 6.77 41.94 7.90
CA ALA A 215 8.17 42.30 7.70
C ALA A 215 8.29 43.54 6.79
N GLU A 216 7.52 43.58 5.69
CA GLU A 216 7.42 44.76 4.84
C GLU A 216 6.86 45.97 5.58
N ARG A 217 5.83 45.79 6.42
CA ARG A 217 5.28 46.89 7.24
C ARG A 217 6.33 47.45 8.19
N ARG A 218 7.04 46.60 8.92
CA ARG A 218 8.14 47.00 9.82
C ARG A 218 9.27 47.68 9.06
N LEU A 219 9.62 47.21 7.86
CA LEU A 219 10.60 47.87 7.01
C LEU A 219 10.12 49.26 6.58
N ARG A 220 8.86 49.40 6.14
CA ARG A 220 8.28 50.71 5.78
C ARG A 220 8.28 51.67 6.96
N GLU A 221 7.74 51.25 8.10
CA GLU A 221 7.74 52.03 9.36
C GLU A 221 9.16 52.46 9.75
N ALA A 222 10.13 51.53 9.76
CA ALA A 222 11.53 51.85 10.08
C ALA A 222 12.17 52.79 9.04
N THR A 223 11.86 52.65 7.75
CA THR A 223 12.37 53.57 6.72
C THR A 223 11.75 54.96 6.83
N GLU A 224 10.48 55.07 7.20
CA GLU A 224 9.80 56.33 7.46
C GLU A 224 10.34 57.01 8.72
N GLU A 225 10.56 56.25 9.80
CA GLU A 225 11.21 56.76 11.01
C GLU A 225 12.65 57.21 10.73
N ALA A 226 13.43 56.40 10.01
CA ALA A 226 14.76 56.79 9.58
C ALA A 226 14.73 58.03 8.66
N ALA A 227 13.72 58.19 7.81
CA ALA A 227 13.53 59.39 7.01
C ALA A 227 13.16 60.60 7.89
N LYS A 228 12.28 60.45 8.88
CA LYS A 228 11.92 61.49 9.86
C LYS A 228 13.12 61.91 10.71
N ILE A 229 13.92 60.95 11.20
CA ILE A 229 15.14 61.23 11.95
C ILE A 229 16.15 61.95 11.06
N ARG A 230 16.39 61.47 9.83
CA ARG A 230 17.28 62.14 8.89
C ARG A 230 16.80 63.56 8.54
N ALA A 231 15.49 63.77 8.39
CA ALA A 231 14.91 65.09 8.17
C ALA A 231 15.14 66.01 9.38
N LYS A 232 14.88 65.54 10.61
CA LYS A 232 15.16 66.30 11.84
C LYS A 232 16.63 66.62 12.00
N VAL A 233 17.52 65.65 11.77
CA VAL A 233 18.97 65.88 11.81
C VAL A 233 19.39 66.88 10.73
N ALA A 234 18.83 66.79 9.53
CA ALA A 234 19.09 67.78 8.47
C ALA A 234 18.58 69.18 8.83
N GLU A 235 17.41 69.30 9.47
CA GLU A 235 16.88 70.56 10.00
C GLU A 235 17.75 71.12 11.12
N GLU A 236 18.17 70.29 12.07
CA GLU A 236 19.09 70.66 13.16
C GLU A 236 20.46 71.06 12.62
N GLU A 237 21.00 70.32 11.65
CA GLU A 237 22.25 70.67 10.96
C GLU A 237 22.11 71.98 10.18
N ALA A 238 20.98 72.21 9.51
CA ALA A 238 20.72 73.45 8.79
C ALA A 238 20.57 74.63 9.76
N ALA A 239 19.88 74.45 10.89
CA ALA A 239 19.77 75.43 11.95
C ALA A 239 21.13 75.72 12.60
N ALA A 240 21.91 74.68 12.90
CA ALA A 240 23.27 74.83 13.43
C ALA A 240 24.19 75.55 12.44
N LYS A 241 24.12 75.22 11.13
CA LYS A 241 24.86 75.93 10.07
C LYS A 241 24.41 77.38 9.98
N ALA A 242 23.11 77.66 10.00
CA ALA A 242 22.58 79.02 9.99
C ALA A 242 23.01 79.83 11.23
N ASP A 243 23.06 79.21 12.41
CA ASP A 243 23.56 79.81 13.64
C ASP A 243 25.07 80.08 13.58
N ILE A 244 25.85 79.14 13.06
CA ILE A 244 27.28 79.32 12.82
C ILE A 244 27.49 80.46 11.81
N GLU A 245 26.76 80.49 10.70
CA GLU A 245 26.82 81.57 9.71
C GLU A 245 26.41 82.91 10.32
N ARG A 246 25.39 82.95 11.18
CA ARG A 246 24.96 84.16 11.88
C ARG A 246 26.07 84.68 12.79
N ARG A 247 26.66 83.81 13.62
CA ARG A 247 27.79 84.17 14.49
C ARG A 247 29.03 84.57 13.69
N GLN A 248 29.27 83.94 12.54
CA GLN A 248 30.34 84.34 11.63
C GLN A 248 30.07 85.71 11.04
N ARG A 249 28.83 86.01 10.60
CA ARG A 249 28.44 87.33 10.11
C ARG A 249 28.55 88.39 11.20
N GLU A 250 28.05 88.12 12.40
CA GLU A 250 28.18 89.01 13.57
C GLU A 250 29.65 89.26 13.92
N SER A 251 30.47 88.20 13.96
CA SER A 251 31.91 88.32 14.21
C SER A 251 32.64 89.10 13.11
N ILE A 252 32.29 88.89 11.83
CA ILE A 252 32.84 89.66 10.70
C ILE A 252 32.38 91.11 10.76
N GLN A 253 31.12 91.37 11.11
CA GLN A 253 30.59 92.72 11.28
C GLN A 253 31.27 93.44 12.44
N ASP A 254 31.45 92.79 13.59
CA ASP A 254 32.17 93.33 14.73
C ASP A 254 33.65 93.58 14.41
N ALA A 255 34.30 92.66 13.69
CA ALA A 255 35.68 92.85 13.23
C ALA A 255 35.80 94.01 12.23
N ASN A 256 34.84 94.14 11.30
CA ASN A 256 34.79 95.26 10.36
C ASN A 256 34.50 96.57 11.07
N LYS A 257 33.61 96.57 12.08
CA LYS A 257 33.33 97.74 12.92
C LYS A 257 34.57 98.17 13.70
N ARG A 258 35.29 97.24 14.34
CA ARG A 258 36.59 97.52 14.99
C ARG A 258 37.63 98.05 14.01
N LYS A 259 37.71 97.50 12.79
CA LYS A 259 38.59 98.03 11.75
C LYS A 259 38.19 99.44 11.34
N GLN A 260 36.90 99.72 11.23
CA GLN A 260 36.37 101.03 10.84
C GLN A 260 36.58 102.06 11.95
N ASP A 261 36.35 101.68 13.21
CA ASP A 261 36.64 102.51 14.38
C ASP A 261 38.15 102.78 14.49
N SER A 262 39.00 101.77 14.29
CA SER A 262 40.46 101.92 14.28
C SER A 262 40.96 102.78 13.11
N THR A 263 40.37 102.66 11.92
CA THR A 263 40.72 103.53 10.78
C THR A 263 40.22 104.94 10.97
N ASN A 264 39.05 105.13 11.57
CA ASN A 264 38.54 106.46 11.95
C ASN A 264 39.45 107.11 13.01
N GLU A 265 39.90 106.35 14.02
CA GLU A 265 40.83 106.85 15.02
C GLU A 265 42.22 107.16 14.42
N ALA A 266 42.73 106.29 13.53
CA ALA A 266 43.98 106.55 12.81
C ALA A 266 43.88 107.79 11.91
N ASN A 267 42.74 107.98 11.23
CA ASN A 267 42.48 109.16 10.42
C ASN A 267 42.33 110.42 11.28
N ALA A 268 41.69 110.32 12.45
CA ALA A 268 41.58 111.43 13.40
C ALA A 268 42.97 111.89 13.89
N ARG A 269 43.85 110.94 14.23
CA ARG A 269 45.25 111.23 14.60
C ARG A 269 46.05 111.83 13.43
N LEU A 270 45.80 111.38 12.20
CA LEU A 270 46.41 111.97 11.00
C LEU A 270 45.92 113.40 10.75
N THR A 271 44.63 113.70 10.97
CA THR A 271 44.09 115.06 10.85
C THR A 271 44.63 115.98 11.94
N GLU A 272 44.72 115.50 13.19
CA GLU A 272 45.33 116.27 14.28
C GLU A 272 46.81 116.56 13.98
N ALA A 273 47.58 115.56 13.52
CA ALA A 273 48.98 115.75 13.13
C ALA A 273 49.13 116.70 11.93
N ALA A 274 48.23 116.64 10.95
CA ALA A 274 48.24 117.53 9.79
C ALA A 274 47.87 118.98 10.17
N ASP A 275 46.94 119.16 11.10
CA ASP A 275 46.54 120.48 11.58
C ASP A 275 47.62 121.10 12.49
N GLU A 276 48.31 120.30 13.30
CA GLU A 276 49.51 120.74 14.02
C GLU A 276 50.66 121.11 13.07
N ALA A 277 50.88 120.33 12.00
CA ALA A 277 51.90 120.66 11.00
C ALA A 277 51.56 121.98 10.27
N ARG A 278 50.29 122.18 9.90
CA ARG A 278 49.81 123.44 9.31
C ARG A 278 49.95 124.62 10.28
N ARG A 279 49.72 124.40 11.57
CA ARG A 279 49.92 125.42 12.61
C ARG A 279 51.39 125.82 12.74
N ARG A 280 52.32 124.85 12.82
CA ARG A 280 53.77 125.11 12.87
C ARG A 280 54.28 125.83 11.62
N VAL A 281 53.76 125.50 10.43
CA VAL A 281 54.11 126.20 9.18
C VAL A 281 53.59 127.64 9.20
N ARG A 282 52.35 127.90 9.64
CA ARG A 282 51.83 129.27 9.76
C ARG A 282 52.67 130.11 10.74
N GLU A 283 52.94 129.59 11.93
CA GLU A 283 53.73 130.27 12.96
C GLU A 283 55.16 130.60 12.44
N ALA A 284 55.81 129.67 11.72
CA ALA A 284 57.11 129.91 11.10
C ALA A 284 57.08 130.94 9.95
N THR A 285 55.99 130.96 9.17
CA THR A 285 55.82 131.92 8.05
C THR A 285 55.57 133.33 8.59
N GLU A 286 54.82 133.45 9.68
CA GLU A 286 54.61 134.73 10.37
C GLU A 286 55.91 135.26 11.00
N GLU A 287 56.74 134.41 11.62
CA GLU A 287 58.07 134.82 12.10
C GLU A 287 59.01 135.27 10.97
N ALA A 288 59.00 134.58 9.82
CA ALA A 288 59.80 134.97 8.66
C ALA A 288 59.38 136.36 8.14
N ASN A 289 58.07 136.63 8.05
CA ASN A 289 57.55 137.93 7.63
C ASN A 289 57.88 139.05 8.62
N ARG A 290 57.89 138.79 9.94
CA ARG A 290 58.34 139.78 10.94
C ARG A 290 59.82 140.14 10.75
N ARG A 291 60.69 139.15 10.46
CA ARG A 291 62.13 139.40 10.23
C ARG A 291 62.40 140.16 8.93
N ILE A 292 61.62 139.90 7.87
CA ILE A 292 61.73 140.61 6.58
C ILE A 292 61.29 142.08 6.72
N ASN A 293 60.17 142.35 7.40
CA ASN A 293 59.68 143.72 7.62
C ASN A 293 60.65 144.55 8.49
N HIS A 294 61.21 143.95 9.54
CA HIS A 294 62.26 144.59 10.34
C HIS A 294 63.53 144.88 9.52
N GLY A 295 63.86 144.03 8.54
CA GLY A 295 64.95 144.26 7.59
C GLY A 295 64.68 145.43 6.63
N LEU A 296 63.46 145.54 6.11
CA LEU A 296 63.04 146.64 5.22
C LEU A 296 63.07 148.01 5.91
N GLU A 297 62.60 148.09 7.16
CA GLU A 297 62.67 149.33 7.97
C GLU A 297 64.12 149.79 8.21
N ARG A 298 65.04 148.84 8.43
CA ARG A 298 66.48 149.13 8.63
C ARG A 298 67.15 149.65 7.35
N VAL A 299 66.71 149.20 6.18
CA VAL A 299 67.22 149.66 4.87
C VAL A 299 66.66 151.04 4.51
N GLU A 300 65.40 151.36 4.84
CA GLU A 300 64.83 152.70 4.68
C GLU A 300 65.46 153.74 5.60
N ALA A 301 65.78 153.36 6.85
CA ALA A 301 66.51 154.23 7.77
C ALA A 301 67.92 154.59 7.24
N LEU A 302 68.60 153.66 6.58
CA LEU A 302 69.91 153.90 5.96
C LEU A 302 69.82 154.73 4.66
N ARG A 303 68.71 154.65 3.91
CA ARG A 303 68.44 155.52 2.75
C ARG A 303 68.23 156.98 3.15
N LYS A 304 67.46 157.25 4.21
CA LYS A 304 67.24 158.61 4.73
C LYS A 304 68.53 159.25 5.28
N LEU A 305 69.44 158.46 5.85
CA LEU A 305 70.74 158.95 6.32
C LEU A 305 71.67 159.33 5.15
N ARG A 306 71.59 158.63 4.02
CA ARG A 306 72.35 158.92 2.79
C ARG A 306 71.87 160.20 2.08
N GLU A 307 70.58 160.49 2.14
CA GLU A 307 69.98 161.70 1.55
C GLU A 307 70.37 162.97 2.32
N ASN A 308 70.49 162.87 3.65
CA ASN A 308 70.99 163.95 4.52
C ASN A 308 72.50 164.22 4.37
N ILE A 309 73.29 163.24 3.92
CA ILE A 309 74.71 163.44 3.58
C ILE A 309 74.86 164.19 2.24
N ALA A 310 73.95 163.98 1.28
CA ALA A 310 74.08 164.57 -0.05
C ALA A 310 73.83 166.10 -0.07
N SER A 311 72.92 166.60 0.76
CA SER A 311 72.59 168.04 0.84
C SER A 311 73.63 168.87 1.60
N GLN A 312 74.28 168.28 2.62
CA GLN A 312 75.28 168.99 3.43
C GLN A 312 76.63 169.14 2.71
N VAL A 313 76.97 168.27 1.76
CA VAL A 313 78.23 168.33 0.97
C VAL A 313 78.16 169.32 -0.19
N GLN A 314 76.96 169.72 -0.66
CA GLN A 314 76.80 170.73 -1.71
C GLN A 314 76.72 172.17 -1.17
N ALA A 315 76.30 172.38 0.08
CA ALA A 315 76.08 173.73 0.63
C ALA A 315 77.36 174.45 1.10
N ALA A 316 78.37 173.75 1.62
CA ALA A 316 79.60 174.41 2.10
C ALA A 316 80.80 174.27 1.15
N ARG A 317 80.66 173.55 0.03
CA ARG A 317 81.59 173.62 -1.12
C ARG A 317 81.54 174.98 -1.84
N LYS A 318 80.59 175.87 -1.46
CA LYS A 318 80.44 177.23 -1.96
C LYS A 318 81.17 178.29 -1.10
N VAL A 319 81.78 177.86 0.01
CA VAL A 319 82.80 178.62 0.77
C VAL A 319 84.05 177.76 0.72
N LEU A 320 84.73 177.64 -0.43
CA LEU A 320 85.71 178.62 -0.85
C LEU A 320 86.46 179.25 0.33
N SER A 321 87.70 178.76 0.43
CA SER A 321 88.86 179.61 0.16
C SER A 321 89.51 180.33 1.31
N GLU A 322 89.50 179.79 2.52
CA GLU A 322 90.51 180.15 3.52
C GLU A 322 91.02 178.91 4.24
N ALA A 323 92.24 178.51 3.84
CA ALA A 323 93.23 177.75 4.59
C ALA A 323 92.90 176.29 4.99
N GLU A 324 93.83 175.34 5.09
CA GLU A 324 95.23 175.15 4.73
C GLU A 324 95.56 173.77 5.34
N ALA A 325 96.36 172.93 4.65
CA ALA A 325 97.18 171.86 5.25
C ALA A 325 96.42 170.65 5.90
N VAL A 326 96.88 169.39 5.86
CA VAL A 326 98.18 168.82 5.51
C VAL A 326 98.04 167.28 5.42
N LEU A 327 98.81 166.69 4.49
CA LEU A 327 99.38 165.33 4.42
C LEU A 327 98.42 164.11 4.54
N HIS A 328 98.08 163.39 3.45
CA HIS A 328 98.90 162.44 2.64
C HIS A 328 99.50 161.28 3.46
N GLN A 329 98.92 160.08 3.33
CA GLN A 329 99.37 158.95 2.47
C GLN A 329 100.06 157.89 3.37
N ASP A 330 99.95 156.57 3.23
CA ASP A 330 99.41 155.74 2.15
C ASP A 330 99.20 154.28 2.62
N THR A 331 98.39 153.57 1.83
CA THR A 331 98.36 152.10 1.57
C THR A 331 98.08 151.05 2.66
N GLY A 332 97.06 150.22 2.38
CA GLY A 332 97.31 148.81 2.04
C GLY A 332 96.74 147.71 2.95
N GLY A 333 95.90 146.84 2.38
CA GLY A 333 95.90 145.40 2.69
C GLY A 333 94.78 144.87 3.59
N ALA A 334 93.83 144.16 2.97
CA ALA A 334 92.71 143.45 3.59
C ALA A 334 93.12 142.17 4.35
N THR A 335 92.52 141.94 5.52
CA THR A 335 92.14 140.64 6.13
C THR A 335 91.23 140.92 7.33
N ALA A 336 90.24 140.05 7.60
CA ALA A 336 89.93 139.49 8.94
C ALA A 336 88.49 138.93 9.05
N VAL A 337 88.46 137.63 9.35
CA VAL A 337 87.44 136.75 9.94
C VAL A 337 88.22 136.00 11.06
N PRO A 338 87.69 135.36 12.14
CA PRO A 338 86.35 135.07 12.69
C PRO A 338 86.25 135.61 14.16
N PRO A 339 85.62 135.00 15.24
CA PRO A 339 85.75 133.63 15.83
C PRO A 339 84.40 132.96 16.25
N LYS A 340 84.18 131.62 16.30
CA LYS A 340 84.53 130.55 17.31
C LYS A 340 83.80 130.67 18.69
N PRO A 341 83.73 129.65 19.60
CA PRO A 341 83.76 128.15 19.47
C PRO A 341 83.01 127.28 20.57
N LYS A 342 83.04 125.93 20.38
CA LYS A 342 83.34 124.80 21.33
C LYS A 342 82.33 124.22 22.37
N GLN A 343 82.05 122.89 22.24
CA GLN A 343 82.28 121.70 23.15
C GLN A 343 82.09 121.81 24.71
N PRO A 344 82.04 120.71 25.53
CA PRO A 344 81.70 119.26 25.36
C PRO A 344 81.00 118.58 26.62
N THR A 345 80.90 117.22 26.59
CA THR A 345 80.89 116.19 27.68
C THR A 345 79.63 115.79 28.50
N ALA A 346 79.54 114.47 28.79
CA ALA A 346 78.52 113.62 29.47
C ALA A 346 78.56 113.67 31.03
N PRO A 347 77.92 112.79 31.87
CA PRO A 347 76.90 111.72 31.71
C PRO A 347 75.75 111.72 32.79
N GLU A 348 74.95 110.63 32.85
CA GLU A 348 74.32 109.95 34.03
C GLU A 348 72.76 109.86 34.15
N LYS A 349 72.32 108.67 34.63
CA LYS A 349 70.97 108.04 34.81
C LYS A 349 70.13 108.67 35.96
N PRO A 350 68.86 108.27 36.30
CA PRO A 350 68.20 106.94 36.19
C PRO A 350 66.67 106.87 35.82
N GLN A 351 66.17 105.62 35.81
CA GLN A 351 64.82 105.00 35.67
C GLN A 351 63.68 105.52 36.60
N PRO A 352 62.40 105.00 36.64
CA PRO A 352 61.83 103.76 36.03
C PRO A 352 60.38 103.82 35.41
N ALA A 353 59.99 102.71 34.73
CA ALA A 353 58.79 101.85 34.99
C ALA A 353 57.89 101.46 33.78
N GLY A 354 57.64 100.14 33.64
CA GLY A 354 56.47 99.46 33.02
C GLY A 354 56.54 99.15 31.51
N ASP A 355 56.89 97.93 31.03
CA ASP A 355 56.16 96.63 30.95
C ASP A 355 55.00 96.65 29.92
N SER A 356 54.75 95.72 28.98
CA SER A 356 55.06 94.31 28.75
C SER A 356 54.71 93.89 27.30
N GLY A 357 55.19 92.71 26.82
CA GLY A 357 54.38 91.81 25.96
C GLY A 357 55.02 91.14 24.72
N ALA A 358 54.85 89.79 24.63
CA ALA A 358 55.15 88.79 23.55
C ALA A 358 56.53 88.08 23.65
N GLU A 359 56.75 86.77 23.40
CA GLU A 359 55.95 85.67 22.81
C GLU A 359 56.68 84.28 23.02
N ALA A 360 55.91 83.18 22.94
CA ALA A 360 56.22 81.83 22.39
C ALA A 360 56.90 80.66 23.16
N THR A 361 56.29 79.48 22.94
CA THR A 361 56.78 78.07 22.78
C THR A 361 56.57 76.97 23.86
N VAL A 362 56.06 75.81 23.40
CA VAL A 362 55.81 74.53 24.11
C VAL A 362 56.50 73.37 23.35
N LYS A 363 56.97 72.33 24.08
CA LYS A 363 57.59 71.06 23.63
C LYS A 363 56.70 69.82 23.95
N LEU A 364 56.85 68.76 23.15
CA LEU A 364 56.42 67.32 23.26
C LEU A 364 56.85 66.59 24.58
N PRO A 365 56.51 65.31 24.94
CA PRO A 365 56.15 64.10 24.10
C PRO A 365 55.15 62.99 24.64
N LYS A 366 54.75 62.07 23.72
CA LYS A 366 54.42 60.59 23.67
C LYS A 366 54.48 59.62 24.93
N PRO A 367 54.16 58.29 24.86
CA PRO A 367 53.05 57.45 24.30
C PRO A 367 52.69 56.17 25.18
N THR A 368 52.19 55.06 24.56
CA THR A 368 52.21 53.58 24.90
C THR A 368 50.92 52.81 25.39
N PRO A 369 50.77 51.47 25.13
CA PRO A 369 49.53 50.78 24.69
C PRO A 369 49.17 49.38 25.33
N GLN A 370 48.04 48.76 24.90
CA GLN A 370 47.67 47.30 24.85
C GLN A 370 47.58 46.46 26.18
N PRO A 371 47.11 45.16 26.22
CA PRO A 371 46.41 44.25 25.27
C PRO A 371 45.24 43.37 25.87
N ALA A 372 44.78 42.35 25.12
CA ALA A 372 43.61 41.43 25.23
C ALA A 372 43.75 40.20 26.22
N PRO A 373 43.16 38.98 25.98
CA PRO A 373 41.77 38.45 26.12
C PRO A 373 41.66 37.20 27.06
N ARG A 374 40.48 36.52 27.17
CA ARG A 374 40.35 35.06 27.53
C ARG A 374 38.91 34.47 27.42
N LYS A 375 38.80 33.22 26.92
CA LYS A 375 37.69 32.22 27.09
C LYS A 375 38.13 31.14 28.13
N PRO A 376 37.26 30.25 28.67
CA PRO A 376 37.05 28.91 28.05
C PRO A 376 35.71 28.13 28.31
N ALA A 377 35.46 27.14 27.42
CA ALA A 377 34.94 25.75 27.60
C ALA A 377 33.50 25.34 28.09
N PRO A 378 33.01 24.11 27.73
CA PRO A 378 31.58 23.77 27.48
C PRO A 378 30.97 22.68 28.42
N GLY A 379 29.64 22.46 28.34
CA GLY A 379 28.99 21.33 29.03
C GLY A 379 27.54 20.98 28.61
N GLN A 380 27.35 19.67 28.33
CA GLN A 380 26.20 18.78 28.64
C GLN A 380 24.96 18.66 27.72
N ARG A 381 24.75 17.41 27.27
CA ARG A 381 23.45 16.73 27.02
C ARG A 381 23.29 15.60 28.05
N PRO A 382 22.05 15.12 28.30
CA PRO A 382 21.82 13.67 28.21
C PRO A 382 20.46 13.30 27.59
N ALA A 383 20.39 12.11 26.96
CA ALA A 383 19.16 11.49 26.45
C ALA A 383 19.03 10.05 26.98
N GLN A 384 17.77 9.63 27.06
CA GLN A 384 17.17 8.67 27.97
C GLN A 384 17.36 7.18 27.66
N ALA A 385 17.08 6.39 28.69
CA ALA A 385 17.06 4.95 28.78
C ALA A 385 15.89 4.29 28.02
N ARG A 386 16.12 3.06 27.54
CA ARG A 386 15.08 2.08 27.20
C ARG A 386 15.25 0.83 28.08
N GLN A 387 14.26 0.60 28.92
CA GLN A 387 13.81 -0.69 29.47
C GLN A 387 12.41 -0.87 28.85
N LYS A 388 11.88 -2.04 28.48
CA LYS A 388 11.84 -3.40 29.05
C LYS A 388 10.85 -4.19 28.13
N PRO A 389 10.46 -5.41 28.49
CA PRO A 389 11.21 -6.65 28.60
C PRO A 389 11.04 -7.55 27.36
#